data_AF-D2QHN0-F1
#
_entry.id   AF-D2QHN0-F1
#
_cell.length_a   1.000
_cell.length_b   1.000
_cell.length_c   1.000
_cell.angle_alpha   90.00
_cell.angle_beta   90.00
_cell.angle_gamma   90.00
#
_symmetry.space_group_name_H-M   'P 1'
#
loop_
_entity.id
_entity.type
_entity.pdbx_description
1 polymer ?
#
loop_
_entity_poly.entity_id
_entity_poly.type
_entity_poly.pdbx_seq_one_letter_code
_entity_poly.pdbx_strand_id
1 'polypeptide(L)'
;MVWNMLSQPVFSNSGRYSIAYLLKSQWIDIDGLTPHQKNNDQKIELLLGSGGKYRADELKMRADLINQLQAAIKLIDQDIHELLSQLSS
;
A
#
# COMPACT_ATOMS: atom_id res chain seq x y z
N MET A 1 16.04 -3.22 2.89
CA MET A 1 16.06 -3.20 1.40
C MET A 1 14.66 -3.05 0.82
N VAL A 2 13.74 -3.99 1.09
CA VAL A 2 12.33 -3.91 0.64
C VAL A 2 11.66 -2.57 0.96
N TRP A 3 11.87 -2.01 2.16
CA TRP A 3 11.33 -0.69 2.53
C TRP A 3 11.78 0.45 1.59
N ASN A 4 13.03 0.42 1.12
CA ASN A 4 13.54 1.42 0.16
C ASN A 4 12.86 1.26 -1.20
N MET A 5 12.64 0.02 -1.66
CA MET A 5 11.92 -0.24 -2.91
C MET A 5 10.45 0.17 -2.83
N LEU A 6 9.81 -0.08 -1.69
CA LEU A 6 8.43 0.33 -1.46
C LEU A 6 8.28 1.86 -1.44
N SER A 7 9.26 2.57 -0.88
CA SER A 7 9.15 4.00 -0.53
C SER A 7 9.77 4.95 -1.55
N GLN A 8 10.72 4.50 -2.37
CA GLN A 8 11.40 5.35 -3.34
C GLN A 8 10.76 5.23 -4.74
N PRO A 9 10.45 6.34 -5.42
CA PRO A 9 9.83 6.33 -6.75
C PRO A 9 10.62 5.57 -7.81
N VAL A 10 11.94 5.55 -7.72
CA VAL A 10 12.85 4.93 -8.70
C VAL A 10 12.59 3.42 -8.91
N PHE A 11 11.96 2.75 -7.95
CA PHE A 11 11.63 1.33 -8.01
C PHE A 11 10.21 1.04 -8.51
N SER A 12 9.45 2.06 -8.95
CA SER A 12 8.16 1.85 -9.62
C SER A 12 8.30 1.90 -11.14
N ASN A 13 7.34 1.28 -11.83
CA ASN A 13 7.31 1.22 -13.30
C ASN A 13 7.42 2.59 -13.99
N SER A 14 6.92 3.66 -13.36
CA SER A 14 6.94 5.01 -13.94
C SER A 14 8.08 5.89 -13.43
N GLY A 15 8.76 5.48 -12.35
CA GLY A 15 9.74 6.32 -11.66
C GLY A 15 9.17 7.57 -10.97
N ARG A 16 7.87 7.87 -11.15
CA ARG A 16 7.25 9.12 -10.68
C ARG A 16 6.69 9.04 -9.26
N TYR A 17 6.13 7.89 -8.91
CA TYR A 17 5.52 7.65 -7.60
C TYR A 17 6.07 6.37 -6.99
N SER A 18 6.17 6.30 -5.66
CA SER A 18 6.57 5.07 -4.99
C SER A 18 5.47 4.01 -5.02
N ILE A 19 5.82 2.74 -4.85
CA ILE A 19 4.85 1.63 -4.76
C ILE A 19 3.87 1.88 -3.60
N ALA A 20 4.38 2.36 -2.45
CA ALA A 20 3.56 2.76 -1.31
C ALA A 20 2.54 3.86 -1.67
N TYR A 21 2.95 4.86 -2.44
CA TYR A 21 2.05 5.93 -2.89
C TYR A 21 0.96 5.38 -3.83
N LEU A 22 1.33 4.53 -4.77
CA LEU A 22 0.38 3.94 -5.73
C LEU A 22 -0.66 3.07 -5.02
N LEU A 23 -0.24 2.23 -4.06
CA LEU A 23 -1.14 1.46 -3.20
C LEU A 23 -2.10 2.37 -2.42
N LYS A 24 -1.58 3.44 -1.83
CA LYS A 24 -2.40 4.41 -1.09
C LYS A 24 -3.40 5.11 -2.00
N SER A 25 -2.99 5.52 -3.20
CA SER A 25 -3.88 6.13 -4.20
C SER A 25 -4.97 5.15 -4.63
N GLN A 26 -4.60 3.89 -4.86
CA GLN A 26 -5.55 2.84 -5.21
C GLN A 26 -6.63 2.67 -4.15
N TRP A 27 -6.29 2.66 -2.87
CA TRP A 27 -7.28 2.57 -1.79
C TRP A 27 -8.18 3.82 -1.72
N ILE A 28 -7.62 4.99 -1.99
CA ILE A 28 -8.36 6.26 -2.04
C ILE A 28 -9.38 6.26 -3.19
N ASP A 29 -8.96 5.76 -4.36
CA ASP A 29 -9.75 5.82 -5.60
C ASP A 29 -10.74 4.66 -5.75
N ILE A 30 -10.37 3.44 -5.33
CA ILE A 30 -11.15 2.21 -5.57
C ILE A 30 -12.07 1.86 -4.41
N ASP A 31 -11.64 2.05 -3.15
CA ASP A 31 -12.45 1.69 -1.98
C ASP A 31 -13.45 2.80 -1.59
N GLY A 32 -13.67 3.78 -2.48
CA GLY A 32 -14.60 4.88 -2.25
C GLY A 32 -14.18 5.85 -1.16
N LEU A 33 -12.89 5.87 -0.80
CA LEU A 33 -12.28 6.80 0.15
C LEU A 33 -11.94 8.14 -0.53
N THR A 34 -12.89 8.70 -1.30
CA THR A 34 -12.68 9.95 -2.03
C THR A 34 -12.44 11.11 -1.07
N PRO A 35 -11.30 11.85 -1.18
CA PRO A 35 -10.99 12.95 -0.28
C PRO A 35 -12.01 14.10 -0.39
N HIS A 36 -12.09 14.95 0.64
CA HIS A 36 -12.96 16.14 0.69
C HIS A 36 -14.46 15.86 0.86
N GLN A 37 -14.82 14.63 1.22
CA GLN A 37 -16.10 14.32 1.83
C GLN A 37 -15.87 14.07 3.31
N LYS A 38 -16.58 14.81 4.19
CA LYS A 38 -16.36 14.78 5.65
C LYS A 38 -16.33 13.37 6.26
N ASN A 39 -17.16 12.46 5.76
CA ASN A 39 -17.20 11.06 6.21
C ASN A 39 -16.01 10.23 5.69
N ASN A 40 -15.49 10.56 4.51
CA ASN A 40 -14.33 9.89 3.92
C ASN A 40 -13.03 10.37 4.56
N ASP A 41 -12.90 11.66 4.87
CA ASP A 41 -11.70 12.18 5.54
C ASP A 41 -11.50 11.51 6.92
N GLN A 42 -12.60 11.28 7.65
CA GLN A 42 -12.57 10.52 8.91
C GLN A 42 -12.19 9.04 8.69
N LYS A 43 -12.72 8.39 7.65
CA LYS A 43 -12.35 7.02 7.30
C LYS A 43 -10.90 6.90 6.86
N ILE A 44 -10.38 7.87 6.09
CA ILE A 44 -8.98 7.92 5.67
C ILE A 44 -8.08 8.03 6.90
N GLU A 45 -8.39 8.92 7.85
CA GLU A 45 -7.61 9.04 9.09
C GLU A 45 -7.69 7.76 9.94
N LEU A 46 -8.87 7.14 10.00
CA LEU A 46 -9.07 5.88 10.71
C LEU A 46 -8.31 4.71 10.06
N LEU A 47 -8.27 4.60 8.74
CA LEU A 47 -7.70 3.44 8.04
C LEU A 47 -6.22 3.60 7.69
N LEU A 48 -5.81 4.80 7.30
CA LEU A 48 -4.49 5.13 6.74
C LEU A 48 -3.68 6.12 7.58
N GLY A 49 -4.30 6.74 8.57
CA GLY A 49 -3.67 7.71 9.48
C GLY A 49 -3.35 7.09 10.85
N SER A 50 -3.60 7.85 11.90
CA SER A 50 -3.26 7.49 13.27
C SER A 50 -4.17 6.40 13.86
N GLY A 51 -5.28 6.10 13.19
CA GLY A 51 -6.29 5.15 13.65
C GLY A 51 -7.30 5.74 14.62
N GLY A 52 -8.00 4.89 15.35
CA GLY A 52 -9.09 5.31 16.24
C GLY A 52 -9.95 4.13 16.71
N LYS A 53 -11.20 4.41 17.08
CA LYS A 53 -12.17 3.37 17.43
C LYS A 53 -12.75 2.79 16.15
N TYR A 54 -12.53 1.49 15.93
CA TYR A 54 -13.06 0.76 14.78
C TYR A 54 -14.39 0.10 15.12
N ARG A 55 -15.33 0.18 14.19
CA ARG A 55 -16.43 -0.77 14.06
C ARG A 55 -15.91 -2.04 13.40
N ALA A 56 -16.67 -3.13 13.50
CA ALA A 56 -16.23 -4.45 13.01
C ALA A 56 -15.94 -4.45 11.49
N ASP A 57 -16.76 -3.75 10.70
CA ASP A 57 -16.60 -3.54 9.26
C ASP A 57 -15.32 -2.74 8.95
N GLU A 58 -15.04 -1.69 9.71
CA GLU A 58 -13.84 -0.85 9.53
C GLU A 58 -12.56 -1.60 9.90
N LEU A 59 -12.61 -2.46 10.93
CA LEU A 59 -11.48 -3.31 11.30
C LEU A 59 -11.19 -4.34 10.21
N LYS A 60 -12.25 -4.94 9.64
CA LYS A 60 -12.14 -5.87 8.52
C LYS A 60 -11.53 -5.18 7.30
N MET A 61 -11.99 -3.99 6.96
CA MET A 61 -11.42 -3.17 5.90
C MET A 61 -9.93 -2.90 6.13
N ARG A 62 -9.54 -2.48 7.35
CA ARG A 62 -8.12 -2.25 7.67
C ARG A 62 -7.27 -3.52 7.54
N ALA A 63 -7.80 -4.67 7.95
CA ALA A 63 -7.11 -5.95 7.78
C ALA A 63 -6.89 -6.27 6.29
N ASP A 64 -7.87 -5.98 5.44
CA ASP A 64 -7.76 -6.20 4.00
C ASP A 64 -6.70 -5.27 3.37
N LEU A 65 -6.62 -3.99 3.79
CA LEU A 65 -5.55 -3.06 3.37
C LEU A 65 -4.15 -3.57 3.79
N ILE A 66 -4.01 -4.08 5.01
CA ILE A 66 -2.77 -4.68 5.51
C ILE A 66 -2.38 -5.91 4.67
N ASN A 67 -3.34 -6.76 4.33
CA ASN A 67 -3.09 -7.93 3.49
C ASN A 67 -2.59 -7.54 2.09
N GLN A 68 -3.14 -6.47 1.50
CA GLN A 68 -2.68 -5.95 0.22
C GLN A 68 -1.23 -5.42 0.31
N LEU A 69 -0.89 -4.68 1.37
CA LEU A 69 0.50 -4.24 1.59
C LEU A 69 1.46 -5.43 1.76
N GLN A 70 1.06 -6.45 2.51
CA GLN A 70 1.86 -7.67 2.69
C GLN A 70 2.07 -8.41 1.36
N ALA A 71 1.05 -8.47 0.50
CA ALA A 71 1.18 -9.06 -0.83
C ALA A 71 2.17 -8.27 -1.71
N ALA A 72 2.12 -6.94 -1.69
CA ALA A 72 3.07 -6.11 -2.42
C ALA A 72 4.51 -6.31 -1.92
N ILE A 73 4.71 -6.40 -0.61
CA ILE A 73 6.02 -6.71 -0.01
C ILE A 73 6.54 -8.08 -0.47
N LYS A 74 5.70 -9.11 -0.49
CA LYS A 74 6.08 -10.44 -0.97
C LYS A 74 6.46 -10.44 -2.43
N LEU A 75 5.76 -9.68 -3.27
CA LEU A 75 6.08 -9.56 -4.68
C LEU A 75 7.46 -8.92 -4.88
N ILE A 76 7.75 -7.82 -4.18
CA ILE A 76 9.09 -7.19 -4.21
C ILE A 76 10.18 -8.18 -3.79
N ASP A 77 9.92 -8.96 -2.75
CA ASP A 77 10.86 -9.98 -2.27
C ASP A 77 11.08 -11.09 -3.31
N GLN A 78 10.03 -11.52 -4.00
CA GLN A 78 10.13 -12.49 -5.11
C GLN A 78 10.95 -11.92 -6.27
N ASP A 79 10.69 -10.68 -6.70
CA ASP A 79 11.41 -10.04 -7.80
C ASP A 79 12.92 -9.92 -7.50
N ILE A 80 13.29 -9.61 -6.25
CA ILE A 80 14.70 -9.58 -5.82
C ILE A 80 15.33 -10.98 -5.92
N HIS A 81 14.66 -12.00 -5.39
CA HIS A 81 15.17 -13.37 -5.43
C HIS A 81 15.33 -13.88 -6.87
N GLU A 82 14.39 -13.56 -7.76
CA GLU A 82 14.47 -13.91 -9.17
C GLU A 82 15.66 -13.22 -9.85
N LEU A 83 15.85 -11.93 -9.62
CA LEU A 83 17.00 -11.18 -10.15
C LEU A 83 18.33 -11.79 -9.67
N LEU A 84 18.44 -12.12 -8.39
CA LEU A 84 19.64 -12.74 -7.83
C LEU A 84 19.90 -14.11 -8.46
N SER A 85 18.85 -14.92 -8.66
CA SER A 85 18.96 -16.22 -9.32
C SER A 85 19.49 -16.09 -10.75
N GLN A 86 18.98 -15.10 -11.51
CA GLN A 86 19.44 -14.85 -12.89
C GLN A 86 20.90 -14.39 -12.94
N LEU A 87 21.36 -13.61 -11.97
CA LEU A 87 22.76 -13.14 -11.90
C LEU A 87 23.75 -14.21 -11.44
N SER A 88 23.27 -15.20 -10.69
CA SER A 88 24.09 -16.35 -10.24
C SER A 88 24.17 -17.50 -11.26
N SER A 89 23.42 -17.40 -12.35
CA SER A 89 23.37 -18.39 -13.44
C SER A 89 24.35 -18.02 -14.56
#